data_AF-A0A7V7TXD3-F1
#
_entry.id   AF-A0A7V7TXD3-F1
#
_cell.length_a   1.000
_cell.length_b   1.000
_cell.length_c   1.000
_cell.angle_alpha   90.00
_cell.angle_beta   90.00
_cell.angle_gamma   90.00
#
_symmetry.space_group_name_H-M   'P 1'
#
loop_
_entity.id
_entity.type
_entity.pdbx_description
1 polymer ?
#
loop_
_entity_poly.entity_id
_entity_poly.type
_entity_poly.pdbx_seq_one_letter_code
_entity_poly.pdbx_strand_id
1 'polypeptide(L)'
;MATLTITVPDPTKDWIEARAKAQGFPTIDAYLGDLLERERADDTAEDWPDQPELTIEDLRRIVEESRASGIGNRSMADIISEGNSIAKARGFFRE
;
A
#
# COMPACT_ATOMS: atom_id res chain seq x y z
N MET A 1 22.52 13.94 -7.55
CA MET A 1 21.47 14.85 -7.03
C MET A 1 21.13 15.84 -8.14
N ALA A 2 19.85 15.95 -8.49
CA ALA A 2 19.35 16.98 -9.40
C ALA A 2 18.68 18.08 -8.56
N THR A 3 18.75 19.33 -9.01
CA THR A 3 18.14 20.47 -8.33
C THR A 3 16.89 20.90 -9.09
N LEU A 4 15.77 21.00 -8.39
CA LEU A 4 14.50 21.51 -8.92
C LEU A 4 14.18 22.81 -8.20
N THR A 5 13.90 23.88 -8.95
CA THR A 5 13.45 25.16 -8.39
C THR A 5 11.95 25.29 -8.64
N ILE A 6 11.18 25.45 -7.57
CA ILE A 6 9.73 25.66 -7.64
C ILE A 6 9.38 27.02 -7.03
N THR A 7 8.41 27.70 -7.64
CA THR A 7 7.83 28.93 -7.09
C THR A 7 6.49 28.60 -6.48
N VAL A 8 6.35 28.85 -5.19
CA VAL A 8 5.10 28.67 -4.44
C VAL A 8 4.76 29.96 -3.69
N PRO A 9 3.47 30.22 -3.38
CA PRO A 9 3.09 31.34 -2.52
C PRO A 9 3.72 31.21 -1.13
N ASP A 10 4.05 32.34 -0.50
CA ASP A 10 4.66 32.37 0.84
C ASP A 10 3.87 31.55 1.89
N PRO A 11 2.52 31.60 1.95
CA PRO A 11 1.76 30.77 2.90
C PRO A 11 1.96 29.26 2.68
N THR A 12 2.15 28.85 1.43
CA THR A 12 2.40 27.45 1.07
C THR A 12 3.80 27.05 1.50
N LYS A 13 4.79 27.92 1.32
CA LYS A 13 6.16 27.68 1.78
C LYS A 13 6.20 27.49 3.30
N ASP A 14 5.58 28.40 4.05
CA ASP A 14 5.54 28.34 5.52
C ASP A 14 4.85 27.06 6.01
N TRP A 15 3.77 26.65 5.33
CA TRP A 15 3.10 25.39 5.62
C TRP A 15 3.97 24.16 5.37
N ILE A 16 4.73 24.14 4.26
CA ILE A 16 5.67 23.05 3.96
C ILE A 16 6.81 23.02 5.00
N GLU A 17 7.36 24.17 5.38
CA GLU A 17 8.41 24.26 6.41
C GLU A 17 7.95 23.70 7.76
N ALA A 18 6.75 24.07 8.19
CA ALA A 18 6.17 23.57 9.43
C ALA A 18 5.99 22.04 9.40
N ARG A 19 5.54 21.50 8.25
CA ARG A 19 5.35 20.06 8.06
C ARG A 19 6.66 19.29 8.02
N ALA A 20 7.68 19.81 7.32
CA ALA A 20 9.02 19.24 7.30
C ALA A 20 9.63 19.16 8.71
N LYS A 21 9.50 20.24 9.48
CA LYS A 21 9.98 20.29 10.88
C LYS A 21 9.23 19.31 11.79
N ALA A 22 7.90 19.22 11.65
CA ALA A 22 7.08 18.28 12.42
C ALA A 22 7.46 16.82 12.18
N GLN A 23 7.88 16.48 10.96
CA GLN A 23 8.37 15.15 10.60
C GLN A 23 9.87 14.96 10.81
N GLY A 24 10.59 15.96 11.32
CA GLY A 24 12.01 15.86 11.67
C GLY A 24 12.97 15.97 10.48
N PHE A 25 12.52 16.47 9.33
CA PHE A 25 13.40 16.67 8.18
C PHE A 25 14.30 17.90 8.36
N PRO A 26 15.56 17.83 7.91
CA PRO A 26 16.53 18.93 8.05
C PRO A 26 16.29 20.09 7.08
N THR A 27 15.64 19.84 5.93
CA THR A 27 15.32 20.85 4.92
C THR A 27 14.00 20.53 4.21
N ILE A 28 13.40 21.54 3.57
CA ILE A 28 12.23 21.36 2.70
C ILE A 28 12.56 20.41 1.54
N ASP A 29 13.74 20.56 0.92
CA ASP A 29 14.14 19.76 -0.22
C ASP A 29 14.26 18.27 0.14
N ALA A 30 14.72 17.95 1.35
CA ALA A 30 14.76 16.58 1.85
C ALA A 30 13.35 16.02 2.06
N TYR A 31 12.44 16.83 2.61
CA TYR A 31 11.05 16.46 2.80
C TYR A 31 10.31 16.25 1.47
N LEU A 32 10.48 17.16 0.50
CA LEU A 32 9.88 17.03 -0.83
C LEU A 32 10.50 15.90 -1.64
N GLY A 33 11.79 15.64 -1.47
CA GLY A 33 12.47 14.49 -2.07
C GLY A 33 11.90 13.16 -1.59
N ASP A 34 11.76 12.99 -0.27
CA ASP A 34 11.12 11.81 0.32
C ASP A 34 9.65 11.66 -0.10
N LEU A 35 8.90 12.77 -0.15
CA LEU A 35 7.52 12.75 -0.63
C LEU A 35 7.42 12.34 -2.10
N LEU A 36 8.28 12.88 -2.97
CA LEU A 36 8.33 12.51 -4.38
C LEU A 36 8.83 11.09 -4.60
N GLU A 37 9.72 10.58 -3.74
CA GLU A 37 10.19 9.21 -3.81
C GLU A 37 9.08 8.23 -3.40
N ARG A 38 8.25 8.57 -2.41
CA ARG A 38 7.05 7.80 -2.05
C ARG A 38 5.98 7.87 -3.14
N GLU A 39 5.68 9.08 -3.64
CA GLU A 39 4.73 9.25 -4.74
C GLU A 39 5.21 8.49 -5.98
N ARG A 40 6.51 8.55 -6.28
CA ARG A 40 7.11 7.77 -7.36
C ARG A 40 7.09 6.28 -7.05
N ALA A 41 7.31 5.84 -5.82
CA ALA A 41 7.22 4.43 -5.47
C ALA A 41 5.78 3.93 -5.68
N ASP A 42 4.78 4.74 -5.33
CA ASP A 42 3.37 4.44 -5.57
C ASP A 42 3.05 4.44 -7.09
N ASP A 43 3.56 5.41 -7.87
CA ASP A 43 3.40 5.47 -9.33
C ASP A 43 4.20 4.38 -10.07
N THR A 44 5.39 4.02 -9.59
CA THR A 44 6.26 2.98 -10.18
C THR A 44 6.02 1.59 -9.62
N ALA A 45 5.15 1.45 -8.62
CA ALA A 45 4.58 0.15 -8.26
C ALA A 45 3.78 -0.46 -9.43
N GLU A 46 3.37 0.34 -10.41
CA GLU A 46 2.90 -0.17 -11.72
C GLU A 46 3.96 -1.01 -12.46
N ASP A 47 5.25 -0.79 -12.22
CA ASP A 47 6.38 -1.45 -12.90
C ASP A 47 6.93 -2.69 -12.14
N TRP A 48 6.41 -3.03 -10.94
CA TRP A 48 6.75 -4.26 -10.22
C TRP A 48 5.64 -5.32 -10.40
N PRO A 49 5.83 -6.33 -11.26
CA PRO A 49 4.74 -7.13 -11.84
C PRO A 49 4.03 -8.13 -10.91
N ASP A 50 4.36 -8.19 -9.62
CA ASP A 50 3.98 -9.34 -8.79
C ASP A 50 3.14 -9.05 -7.53
N GLN A 51 2.88 -7.79 -7.17
CA GLN A 51 1.93 -7.49 -6.08
C GLN A 51 1.10 -6.26 -6.40
N PRO A 52 -0.17 -6.40 -6.84
CA PRO A 52 -1.06 -5.26 -6.89
C PRO A 52 -1.24 -4.75 -5.46
N GLU A 53 -0.76 -3.54 -5.17
CA GLU A 53 -1.15 -2.84 -3.97
C GLU A 53 -2.67 -2.69 -4.01
N LEU A 54 -3.35 -3.30 -3.03
CA LEU A 54 -4.80 -3.24 -2.95
C LEU A 54 -5.19 -1.77 -2.75
N THR A 55 -5.78 -1.18 -3.78
CA THR A 55 -6.28 0.19 -3.69
C THR A 55 -7.38 0.28 -2.63
N ILE A 56 -7.66 1.49 -2.13
CA ILE A 56 -8.80 1.71 -1.21
C ILE A 56 -10.12 1.22 -1.84
N GLU A 57 -10.23 1.29 -3.16
CA GLU A 57 -11.41 0.80 -3.89
C GLU A 57 -11.47 -0.73 -3.91
N ASP A 58 -10.33 -1.41 -4.05
CA ASP A 58 -10.27 -2.87 -3.92
C ASP A 58 -10.63 -3.33 -2.51
N LEU A 59 -10.17 -2.62 -1.48
CA LEU A 59 -10.55 -2.91 -0.09
C LEU A 59 -12.06 -2.76 0.12
N ARG A 60 -12.67 -1.71 -0.45
CA ARG A 60 -14.14 -1.53 -0.40
C ARG A 60 -14.88 -2.67 -1.10
N ARG A 61 -14.41 -3.06 -2.28
CA ARG A 61 -14.98 -4.19 -3.03
C ARG A 61 -14.89 -5.49 -2.23
N ILE A 62 -13.74 -5.81 -1.65
CA ILE A 62 -13.55 -7.02 -0.83
C ILE A 62 -14.51 -7.04 0.37
N VAL A 63 -14.69 -5.89 1.04
CA VAL A 63 -15.62 -5.78 2.19
C VAL A 63 -17.06 -5.97 1.74
N GLU A 64 -17.46 -5.39 0.60
CA GLU A 64 -18.82 -5.55 0.07
C GLU A 64 -19.10 -7.00 -0.34
N GLU A 65 -18.18 -7.62 -1.08
CA GLU A 65 -18.25 -9.04 -1.46
C GLU A 65 -18.34 -9.95 -0.22
N SER A 66 -17.56 -9.65 0.82
CA SER A 66 -17.59 -10.39 2.09
C SER A 66 -18.94 -10.26 2.79
N ARG A 67 -19.52 -9.04 2.84
CA ARG A 67 -20.84 -8.80 3.44
C ARG A 67 -21.95 -9.51 2.67
N ALA A 68 -21.89 -9.47 1.34
CA ALA A 68 -22.84 -10.18 0.47
C ALA A 68 -22.74 -11.71 0.61
N SER A 69 -21.53 -12.24 0.88
CA SER A 69 -21.30 -13.68 1.05
C SER A 69 -21.91 -14.29 2.33
N GLY A 70 -22.31 -13.43 3.29
CA GLY A 70 -22.93 -13.88 4.54
C GLY A 70 -21.96 -14.56 5.51
N ILE A 71 -22.50 -15.12 6.59
CA ILE A 71 -21.70 -15.79 7.62
C ILE A 71 -21.38 -17.22 7.16
N GLY A 72 -20.09 -17.55 7.12
CA GLY A 72 -19.64 -18.91 6.84
C GLY A 72 -19.91 -19.86 8.00
N ASN A 73 -20.44 -21.05 7.70
CA ASN A 73 -20.70 -22.12 8.68
C ASN A 73 -19.57 -23.16 8.79
N ARG A 74 -18.45 -22.95 8.07
CA ARG A 74 -17.33 -23.88 8.04
C ARG A 74 -16.51 -23.75 9.33
N SER A 75 -16.15 -24.89 9.92
CA SER A 75 -15.23 -24.88 11.05
C SER A 75 -13.80 -24.64 10.57
N MET A 76 -12.92 -24.18 11.49
CA MET A 76 -11.50 -24.02 11.19
C MET A 76 -10.86 -25.33 10.73
N ALA A 77 -11.26 -26.46 11.30
CA ALA A 77 -10.75 -27.78 10.93
C ALA A 77 -11.11 -28.14 9.48
N ASP A 78 -12.33 -27.81 9.04
CA ASP A 78 -12.78 -28.05 7.66
C ASP A 78 -11.97 -27.22 6.67
N ILE A 79 -11.71 -25.95 7.00
CA ILE A 79 -10.93 -25.03 6.15
C ILE A 79 -9.48 -25.53 6.00
N ILE A 80 -8.86 -25.97 7.09
CA ILE A 80 -7.49 -26.52 7.05
C ILE A 80 -7.45 -27.82 6.24
N SER A 81 -8.41 -28.71 6.43
CA SER A 81 -8.50 -29.97 5.68
C SER A 81 -8.68 -29.74 4.18
N GLU A 82 -9.54 -28.79 3.81
CA GLU A 82 -9.75 -28.36 2.42
C GLU A 82 -8.46 -27.75 1.83
N GLY A 83 -7.82 -26.82 2.55
CA GLY A 83 -6.56 -26.20 2.14
C GLY A 83 -5.43 -27.21 1.92
N ASN A 84 -5.28 -28.18 2.83
CA ASN A 84 -4.30 -29.25 2.70
C ASN A 84 -4.59 -30.15 1.49
N SER A 85 -5.87 -30.43 1.23
CA SER A 85 -6.27 -31.22 0.05
C SER A 85 -5.94 -30.49 -1.25
N ILE A 86 -6.17 -29.18 -1.32
CA ILE A 86 -5.80 -28.33 -2.46
C ILE A 86 -4.27 -28.26 -2.63
N ALA A 87 -3.53 -28.07 -1.53
CA ALA A 87 -2.06 -28.01 -1.57
C ALA A 87 -1.45 -29.33 -2.04
N LYS A 88 -2.01 -30.48 -1.62
CA LYS A 88 -1.61 -31.81 -2.10
C LYS A 88 -1.86 -31.97 -3.59
N ALA A 89 -3.05 -31.59 -4.07
CA ALA A 89 -3.39 -31.63 -5.49
C ALA A 89 -2.48 -30.76 -6.35
N ARG A 90 -1.97 -29.65 -5.80
CA ARG A 90 -1.05 -28.73 -6.48
C ARG A 90 0.44 -29.06 -6.30
N GLY A 91 0.78 -30.08 -5.50
CA GLY A 91 2.16 -30.50 -5.27
C GLY A 91 2.99 -29.60 -4.35
N PHE A 92 2.35 -28.69 -3.60
CA PHE A 92 3.03 -27.77 -2.66
C PHE A 92 2.99 -28.24 -1.20
N PHE A 93 2.32 -29.36 -0.92
CA PHE A 93 2.17 -29.85 0.45
C PHE A 93 3.49 -30.40 1.00
N ARG A 94 3.94 -29.84 2.13
CA ARG A 94 5.07 -30.34 2.93
C ARG A 94 4.50 -30.87 4.24
N GLU A 95 4.88 -32.11 4.60
CA GLU A 95 4.46 -32.79 5.84
C GLU A 95 5.01 -32.13 7.10
#